data_AF-A0A016VLZ9-F1
#
_entry.id   AF-A0A016VLZ9-F1
#
_cell.length_a   1.000
_cell.length_b   1.000
_cell.length_c   1.000
_cell.angle_alpha   90.00
_cell.angle_beta   90.00
_cell.angle_gamma   90.00
#
_symmetry.space_group_name_H-M   'P 1'
#
loop_
_entity.id
_entity.type
_entity.pdbx_description
1 polymer ?
#
loop_
_entity_poly.entity_id
_entity_poly.type
_entity_poly.pdbx_seq_one_letter_code
_entity_poly.pdbx_strand_id
1 'polypeptide(L)'
;MGCDIYMIAFARAIQPTRFPENVTSPAVILPEVPEKPLARQLTRNEQKDCLIIERLIRKYFMIVRKNVQDSVPKAIMHFLVNYVRDNLQSELVRQLYKPDLLEDLLAETADMAQRRKETLETMKALNQASLIISEVRETQLW
;
A
#
# COMPACT_ATOMS: atom_id res chain seq x y z
N MET A 1 -17.16 -0.13 8.25
CA MET A 1 -17.41 1.12 7.50
C MET A 1 -16.13 1.93 7.18
N GLY A 2 -14.91 1.38 7.31
CA GLY A 2 -13.66 2.11 7.00
C GLY A 2 -12.97 1.71 5.69
N CYS A 3 -13.30 0.55 5.11
CA CYS A 3 -12.64 0.06 3.89
C CYS A 3 -13.28 0.56 2.58
N ASP A 4 -14.56 0.98 2.63
CA ASP A 4 -15.29 1.41 1.44
C ASP A 4 -14.76 2.74 0.87
N ILE A 5 -14.21 3.62 1.72
CA ILE A 5 -13.60 4.90 1.29
C ILE A 5 -12.33 4.66 0.45
N TYR A 6 -11.51 3.68 0.82
CA TYR A 6 -10.28 3.37 0.08
C TYR A 6 -10.55 2.70 -1.28
N MET A 7 -11.64 1.94 -1.40
CA MET A 7 -12.07 1.34 -2.68
C MET A 7 -12.51 2.40 -3.70
N ILE A 8 -13.17 3.48 -3.26
CA ILE A 8 -13.59 4.59 -4.14
C ILE A 8 -12.38 5.42 -4.60
N ALA A 9 -11.38 5.61 -3.74
CA ALA A 9 -10.16 6.34 -4.08
C ALA A 9 -9.29 5.57 -5.09
N PHE A 10 -9.16 4.24 -4.95
CA PHE A 10 -8.39 3.42 -5.90
C PHE A 10 -9.09 3.30 -7.26
N ALA A 11 -10.42 3.19 -7.28
CA ALA A 11 -11.20 3.22 -8.53
C ALA A 11 -11.08 4.57 -9.27
N ARG A 12 -10.84 5.68 -8.56
CA ARG A 12 -10.53 7.00 -9.16
C ARG A 12 -9.09 7.13 -9.64
N ALA A 13 -8.14 6.38 -9.07
CA ALA A 13 -6.75 6.37 -9.48
C ALA A 13 -6.49 5.53 -10.75
N ILE A 14 -7.41 4.60 -11.07
CA ILE A 14 -7.51 4.02 -12.43
C ILE A 14 -8.24 5.04 -13.31
N GLN A 15 -7.58 6.19 -13.56
CA GLN A 15 -7.95 7.01 -14.71
C GLN A 15 -7.98 6.09 -15.94
N PRO A 16 -8.90 6.28 -16.89
CA PRO A 16 -8.74 5.64 -18.18
C PRO A 16 -7.37 6.08 -18.67
N THR A 17 -6.42 5.14 -18.76
CA THR A 17 -5.30 5.33 -19.65
C THR A 17 -5.97 5.69 -20.98
N ARG A 18 -5.82 6.95 -21.39
CA ARG A 18 -6.02 7.31 -22.78
C ARG A 18 -5.09 6.35 -23.48
N PHE A 19 -5.66 5.36 -24.16
CA PHE A 19 -4.88 4.59 -25.11
C PHE A 19 -4.21 5.66 -25.98
N PRO A 20 -2.87 5.69 -26.07
CA PRO A 20 -2.23 6.52 -27.06
C PRO A 20 -2.86 6.13 -28.40
N GLU A 21 -3.54 7.09 -29.04
CA GLU A 21 -3.71 7.00 -30.48
C GLU A 21 -2.27 6.89 -31.02
N ASN A 22 -1.97 5.75 -31.65
CA ASN A 22 -0.65 5.21 -32.00
C ASN A 22 0.22 4.69 -30.84
N VAL A 23 -0.01 3.43 -30.46
CA VAL A 23 1.03 2.56 -29.88
C VAL A 23 1.70 1.81 -31.03
N THR A 24 2.79 2.35 -31.57
CA THR A 24 3.82 1.52 -32.20
C THR A 24 4.70 0.96 -31.07
N SER A 25 4.27 -0.13 -30.44
CA SER A 25 5.15 -0.94 -29.57
C SER A 25 5.77 -2.07 -30.39
N PRO A 26 7.08 -2.37 -30.18
CA PRO A 26 7.76 -3.40 -30.93
C PRO A 26 7.32 -4.79 -30.45
N ALA A 27 7.08 -5.68 -31.41
CA ALA A 27 7.01 -7.14 -31.27
C ALA A 27 5.80 -7.75 -30.52
N VAL A 28 4.60 -7.57 -31.07
CA VAL A 28 3.66 -8.70 -31.20
C VAL A 28 3.29 -8.78 -32.68
N ILE A 29 4.02 -9.59 -33.43
CA ILE A 29 3.75 -9.81 -34.85
C ILE A 29 2.56 -10.79 -34.92
N LEU A 30 1.35 -10.25 -34.83
CA LEU A 30 0.20 -10.93 -35.42
C LEU A 30 0.45 -10.98 -36.94
N PRO A 31 0.09 -12.07 -37.64
CA PRO A 31 0.09 -12.06 -39.09
C PRO A 31 -0.70 -10.85 -39.56
N GLU A 32 -0.08 -9.97 -40.35
CA GLU A 32 -0.75 -8.80 -40.89
C GLU A 32 -2.01 -9.26 -41.61
N VAL A 33 -3.17 -8.78 -41.14
CA VAL A 33 -4.43 -8.99 -41.83
C VAL A 33 -4.24 -8.43 -43.24
N PRO A 34 -4.45 -9.21 -44.31
CA PRO A 34 -4.27 -8.74 -45.68
C PRO A 34 -5.00 -7.40 -45.88
N GLU A 35 -4.26 -6.33 -46.15
CA GLU A 35 -4.78 -4.95 -46.25
C GLU A 35 -5.83 -4.77 -47.37
N LYS A 36 -5.95 -5.77 -48.24
CA LYS A 36 -6.95 -5.81 -49.30
C LYS A 36 -7.79 -7.06 -49.14
N PRO A 37 -8.98 -6.99 -48.51
CA PRO A 37 -9.97 -8.02 -48.74
C PRO A 37 -10.20 -8.06 -50.25
N LEU A 38 -10.17 -9.26 -50.83
CA LEU A 38 -10.59 -9.54 -52.21
C LEU A 38 -11.72 -8.58 -52.58
N ALA A 39 -11.47 -7.70 -53.54
CA ALA A 39 -12.24 -6.48 -53.80
C ALA A 39 -13.66 -6.75 -54.35
N ARG A 40 -14.47 -7.52 -53.62
CA ARG A 40 -15.91 -7.44 -53.67
C ARG A 40 -16.27 -6.18 -52.91
N GLN A 41 -16.68 -5.15 -53.63
CA GLN A 41 -17.26 -3.96 -53.02
C GLN A 41 -18.45 -4.41 -52.17
N LEU A 42 -18.34 -4.21 -50.86
CA LEU A 42 -19.42 -4.53 -49.93
C LEU A 42 -20.65 -3.73 -50.36
N THR A 43 -21.78 -4.42 -50.50
CA THR A 43 -23.07 -3.78 -50.75
C THR A 43 -23.38 -2.82 -49.60
N ARG A 44 -24.23 -1.81 -49.87
CA ARG A 44 -24.64 -0.82 -48.87
C ARG A 44 -25.19 -1.45 -47.58
N ASN A 45 -25.77 -2.65 -47.68
CA ASN A 45 -26.26 -3.43 -46.55
C ASN A 45 -25.10 -4.05 -45.76
N GLU A 46 -24.17 -4.74 -46.43
CA GLU A 46 -22.97 -5.31 -45.79
C GLU A 46 -22.12 -4.22 -45.10
N GLN A 47 -22.00 -3.02 -45.68
CA GLN A 47 -21.31 -1.89 -45.04
C GLN A 47 -22.00 -1.44 -43.74
N LYS A 48 -23.33 -1.39 -43.72
CA LYS A 48 -24.09 -1.07 -42.49
C LYS A 48 -23.92 -2.16 -41.45
N ASP A 49 -23.95 -3.42 -41.85
CA ASP A 49 -23.78 -4.55 -40.95
C ASP A 49 -22.38 -4.54 -40.33
N CYS A 50 -21.33 -4.24 -41.10
CA CYS A 50 -19.98 -4.04 -40.58
C CYS A 50 -19.91 -2.92 -39.52
N LEU A 51 -20.57 -1.78 -39.75
CA LEU A 51 -20.60 -0.68 -38.78
C LEU A 51 -21.36 -1.05 -37.50
N ILE A 52 -22.42 -1.86 -37.62
CA ILE A 52 -23.16 -2.37 -36.46
C ILE A 52 -22.29 -3.33 -35.66
N ILE A 53 -21.62 -4.28 -36.33
CA ILE A 53 -20.70 -5.23 -35.70
C ILE A 53 -19.58 -4.50 -34.97
N GLU A 54 -18.97 -3.49 -35.61
CA GLU A 54 -17.93 -2.68 -34.98
C GLU A 54 -18.43 -1.98 -33.71
N ARG A 55 -19.64 -1.40 -33.77
CA ARG A 55 -20.26 -0.74 -32.62
C ARG A 55 -20.52 -1.74 -31.49
N LEU A 56 -20.98 -2.95 -31.79
CA LEU A 56 -21.24 -4.00 -30.80
C LEU A 56 -19.95 -4.45 -30.12
N ILE A 57 -18.88 -4.70 -30.88
CA ILE A 57 -17.57 -5.06 -30.34
C ILE A 57 -17.06 -3.98 -29.40
N ARG A 58 -17.10 -2.70 -29.82
CA ARG A 58 -16.69 -1.56 -28.98
C ARG A 58 -17.50 -1.50 -27.68
N LYS A 59 -18.83 -1.70 -27.75
CA LYS A 59 -19.70 -1.67 -26.56
C LYS A 59 -19.43 -2.83 -25.62
N TYR A 60 -19.30 -4.05 -26.14
CA TYR A 60 -18.97 -5.23 -25.33
C TYR A 60 -17.60 -5.08 -24.65
N PHE A 61 -16.58 -4.64 -25.38
CA PHE A 61 -15.24 -4.40 -24.85
C PHE A 61 -15.26 -3.37 -23.71
N MET A 62 -16.04 -2.29 -23.82
CA MET A 62 -16.18 -1.31 -22.74
C MET A 62 -16.80 -1.89 -21.47
N ILE A 63 -17.77 -2.81 -21.59
CA ILE A 63 -18.38 -3.49 -20.45
C ILE A 63 -17.36 -4.42 -19.78
N VAL A 64 -16.66 -5.25 -20.57
CA VAL A 64 -15.62 -6.15 -20.04
C VAL A 64 -14.52 -5.36 -19.35
N ARG A 65 -14.04 -4.26 -19.96
CA ARG A 65 -13.03 -3.39 -19.35
C ARG A 65 -13.49 -2.86 -17.98
N LYS A 66 -14.75 -2.41 -17.88
CA LYS A 66 -15.32 -1.95 -16.61
C LYS A 66 -15.38 -3.08 -15.57
N ASN A 67 -15.77 -4.28 -15.99
CA ASN A 67 -15.82 -5.45 -15.10
C ASN A 67 -14.42 -5.81 -14.57
N VAL A 68 -13.39 -5.75 -15.41
CA VAL A 68 -12.00 -5.98 -14.99
C VAL A 68 -11.50 -4.89 -14.04
N GLN A 69 -11.82 -3.63 -14.33
CA GLN A 69 -11.48 -2.50 -13.44
C GLN A 69 -12.09 -2.66 -12.04
N ASP A 70 -13.27 -3.27 -11.93
CA ASP A 70 -13.90 -3.54 -10.64
C ASP A 70 -13.41 -4.83 -9.98
N SER A 71 -13.15 -5.90 -10.75
CA SER A 71 -12.80 -7.20 -10.20
C SER A 71 -11.36 -7.27 -9.69
N VAL A 72 -10.42 -6.61 -10.36
CA VAL A 72 -8.99 -6.68 -9.99
C VAL A 72 -8.72 -6.06 -8.62
N PRO A 73 -9.17 -4.83 -8.29
CA PRO A 73 -8.98 -4.26 -6.96
C PRO A 73 -9.68 -5.08 -5.87
N LYS A 74 -10.85 -5.66 -6.16
CA LYS A 74 -11.56 -6.55 -5.23
C LYS A 74 -10.77 -7.83 -4.94
N ALA A 75 -10.15 -8.42 -5.96
CA ALA A 75 -9.28 -9.58 -5.79
C ALA A 75 -8.05 -9.26 -4.94
N ILE A 76 -7.36 -8.14 -5.22
CA ILE A 76 -6.20 -7.70 -4.42
C ILE A 76 -6.61 -7.44 -2.97
N MET A 77 -7.73 -6.76 -2.75
CA MET A 77 -8.26 -6.49 -1.41
C MET A 77 -8.52 -7.79 -0.65
N HIS A 78 -9.18 -8.75 -1.29
CA HIS A 78 -9.56 -10.00 -0.66
C HIS A 78 -8.36 -10.91 -0.38
N PHE A 79 -7.50 -11.13 -1.36
CA PHE A 79 -6.41 -12.10 -1.25
C PHE A 79 -5.17 -11.57 -0.53
N LEU A 80 -4.84 -10.28 -0.71
CA LEU A 80 -3.61 -9.73 -0.15
C LEU A 80 -3.87 -8.86 1.06
N VAL A 81 -4.69 -7.81 0.91
CA VAL A 81 -4.84 -6.79 1.96
C VAL A 81 -5.50 -7.36 3.20
N ASN A 82 -6.62 -8.07 3.04
CA ASN A 82 -7.31 -8.71 4.16
C ASN A 82 -6.44 -9.81 4.80
N TYR A 83 -5.79 -10.65 3.99
CA TYR A 83 -4.88 -11.68 4.47
C TYR A 83 -3.76 -11.09 5.34
N VAL A 84 -3.06 -10.06 4.84
CA VAL A 84 -1.99 -9.41 5.60
C VAL A 84 -2.55 -8.78 6.87
N ARG A 85 -3.67 -8.04 6.81
CA ARG A 85 -4.26 -7.43 8.01
C ARG A 85 -4.55 -8.46 9.10
N ASP A 86 -5.14 -9.60 8.72
CA ASP A 86 -5.60 -10.60 9.69
C ASP A 86 -4.43 -11.46 10.20
N ASN A 87 -3.39 -11.69 9.39
CA ASN A 87 -2.25 -12.53 9.76
C ASN A 87 -1.07 -11.75 10.36
N LEU A 88 -0.97 -10.43 10.13
CA LEU A 88 0.18 -9.62 10.53
C LEU A 88 0.43 -9.69 12.05
N GLN A 89 -0.62 -9.60 12.86
CA GLN A 89 -0.46 -9.64 14.32
C GLN A 89 0.12 -10.97 14.79
N SER A 90 -0.44 -12.08 14.31
CA SER A 90 0.01 -13.43 14.66
C SER A 90 1.44 -13.69 14.19
N GLU A 91 1.80 -13.26 12.98
CA GLU A 91 3.16 -13.38 12.46
C GLU A 91 4.16 -12.51 13.20
N LEU A 92 3.81 -11.26 13.54
CA LEU A 92 4.67 -10.39 14.34
C LEU A 92 4.93 -10.99 15.73
N VAL A 93 3.90 -11.50 16.40
CA VAL A 93 4.08 -12.19 17.68
C VAL A 93 5.03 -13.38 17.52
N ARG A 94 4.81 -14.22 16.50
CA ARG A 94 5.66 -15.39 16.24
C ARG A 94 7.11 -15.04 15.91
N GLN A 95 7.34 -13.93 15.22
CA GLN A 95 8.68 -13.53 14.78
C GLN A 95 9.44 -12.73 15.84
N LEU A 96 8.76 -11.85 16.60
CA LEU A 96 9.39 -11.01 17.62
C LEU A 96 9.52 -11.71 18.97
N TYR A 97 8.60 -12.61 19.36
CA TYR A 97 8.70 -13.36 20.63
C TYR A 97 9.59 -14.61 20.49
N LYS A 98 10.79 -14.44 19.94
CA LYS A 98 11.83 -15.48 19.98
C LYS A 98 12.80 -15.12 21.09
N PRO A 99 12.98 -15.98 22.12
CA PRO A 99 13.78 -15.62 23.29
C PRO A 99 15.20 -15.21 22.92
N ASP A 100 15.80 -15.85 21.91
CA ASP A 100 17.16 -15.58 21.45
C ASP A 100 17.33 -14.22 20.74
N LEU A 101 16.25 -13.67 20.18
CA LEU A 101 16.27 -12.39 19.45
C LEU A 101 15.73 -11.23 20.30
N LEU A 102 14.94 -11.56 21.33
CA LEU A 102 14.26 -10.58 22.16
C LEU A 102 15.24 -9.71 22.94
N GLU A 103 16.33 -10.29 23.45
CA GLU A 103 17.35 -9.55 24.22
C GLU A 103 18.02 -8.47 23.36
N ASP A 104 18.37 -8.81 22.11
CA ASP A 104 18.96 -7.86 21.16
C ASP A 104 17.94 -6.81 20.67
N LEU A 105 16.70 -7.21 20.41
CA LEU A 105 15.64 -6.27 19.97
C LEU A 105 15.24 -5.27 21.06
N LEU A 106 15.30 -5.69 22.34
CA LEU A 106 14.98 -4.86 23.50
C LEU A 106 16.21 -4.19 24.11
N ALA A 107 17.40 -4.39 23.54
CA ALA A 107 18.60 -3.71 23.98
C ALA A 107 18.44 -2.19 23.81
N GLU A 108 18.66 -1.45 24.91
CA GLU A 108 18.66 0.00 24.86
C GLU A 108 19.85 0.53 24.03
N THR A 109 19.67 1.66 23.37
CA THR A 109 20.76 2.31 22.65
C THR A 109 21.73 2.98 23.63
N ALA A 110 23.02 3.05 23.26
CA ALA A 110 24.06 3.62 24.11
C ALA A 110 23.79 5.06 24.56
N ASP A 111 23.18 5.89 23.70
CA ASP A 111 22.78 7.27 24.03
C ASP A 111 21.70 7.30 25.13
N MET A 112 20.70 6.42 25.04
CA MET A 112 19.65 6.33 26.07
C MET A 112 20.21 5.83 27.41
N ALA A 113 21.12 4.85 27.36
CA ALA A 113 21.82 4.35 28.55
C ALA A 113 22.63 5.47 29.24
N GLN A 114 23.33 6.28 28.45
CA GLN A 114 24.12 7.40 28.94
C GLN A 114 23.24 8.49 29.57
N ARG A 115 22.16 8.92 28.89
CA ARG A 115 21.21 9.90 29.43
C ARG A 115 20.56 9.41 30.72
N ARG A 116 20.23 8.13 30.81
CA ARG A 116 19.69 7.50 32.03
C ARG A 116 20.70 7.58 33.17
N LYS A 117 21.98 7.30 32.90
CA LYS A 117 23.06 7.40 33.89
C LYS A 117 23.24 8.84 34.39
N GLU A 118 23.31 9.81 33.50
CA GLU A 118 23.47 11.24 33.84
C GLU A 118 22.30 11.76 34.68
N THR A 119 21.07 11.37 34.33
CA THR A 119 19.86 11.72 35.09
C THR A 119 19.90 11.10 36.49
N LEU A 120 20.34 9.84 36.63
CA LEU A 120 20.49 9.18 37.92
C LEU A 120 21.56 9.84 38.79
N GLU A 121 22.68 10.25 38.20
CA GLU A 121 23.75 10.97 38.92
C GLU A 121 23.24 12.33 39.43
N THR A 122 22.52 13.06 38.58
CA THR A 122 21.89 14.33 38.95
C THR A 122 20.86 14.14 40.06
N MET A 123 20.02 13.10 39.97
CA MET A 123 19.03 12.77 41.01
C MET A 123 19.70 12.47 42.35
N LYS A 124 20.80 11.69 42.35
CA LYS A 124 21.57 11.40 43.57
C LYS A 124 22.12 12.67 44.19
N ALA A 125 22.70 13.56 43.39
CA ALA A 125 23.23 14.84 43.86
C ALA A 125 22.12 15.72 44.48
N LEU A 126 20.95 15.80 43.85
CA LEU A 126 19.81 16.55 44.38
C LEU A 126 19.27 15.96 45.69
N ASN A 127 19.21 14.62 45.81
CA ASN A 127 18.82 13.97 47.06
C ASN A 127 19.81 14.25 48.19
N GLN A 128 21.12 14.21 47.92
CA GLN A 128 22.14 14.57 48.90
C GLN A 128 22.01 16.04 49.34
N ALA A 129 21.80 16.97 48.40
CA ALA A 129 21.55 18.37 48.72
C ALA A 129 20.31 18.55 49.62
N SER A 130 19.24 17.81 49.35
CA SER A 130 18.02 17.82 50.17
C SER A 130 18.27 17.34 51.62
N LEU A 131 19.08 16.29 51.79
CA LEU A 131 19.47 15.81 53.12
C LEU A 131 20.27 16.86 53.88
N ILE A 132 21.27 17.47 53.23
CA ILE A 132 22.09 18.54 53.83
C ILE A 132 21.22 19.73 54.25
N ILE A 133 20.25 20.15 53.41
CA ILE A 133 19.30 21.22 53.77
C ILE A 133 18.48 20.85 55.01
N SER A 134 18.13 19.57 55.16
CA SER A 134 17.36 19.08 56.30
C SER A 134 18.20 19.08 57.58
N GLU A 135 19.46 18.65 57.51
CA GLU A 135 20.42 18.71 58.63
C GLU A 135 20.72 20.14 59.07
N VAL A 136 20.89 21.07 58.13
CA VAL A 136 21.07 22.50 58.45
C VAL A 136 19.83 23.07 59.14
N ARG A 137 18.62 22.68 58.72
CA ARG A 137 17.39 23.11 59.40
C ARG A 137 17.36 22.65 60.86
N GLU A 138 17.75 21.41 61.15
CA GLU A 138 17.76 20.86 62.50
C GLU A 138 18.81 21.54 63.40
N THR A 139 19.98 21.90 62.85
CA THR A 139 21.02 22.61 63.62
C THR A 139 20.68 24.08 63.92
N GLN A 140 19.81 24.72 63.13
CA GLN A 140 19.31 26.08 63.41
C GLN A 140 18.18 26.13 64.45
N LEU A 141 17.67 24.98 64.89
CA LEU A 141 16.60 24.85 65.89
C LEU A 141 17.14 24.71 67.33
N TRP A 142 18.47 24.75 67.52
CA TRP A 142 19.17 24.67 68.80
C TRP A 142 19.86 25.98 69.16
#